data_AF-A0A821NHQ8-F1
#
_entry.id   AF-A0A821NHQ8-F1
#
_cell.length_a   1.000
_cell.length_b   1.000
_cell.length_c   1.000
_cell.angle_alpha   90.00
_cell.angle_beta   90.00
_cell.angle_gamma   90.00
#
_symmetry.space_group_name_H-M   'P 1'
#
loop_
_entity.id
_entity.type
_entity.pdbx_description
1 polymer ?
#
loop_
_entity_poly.entity_id
_entity_poly.type
_entity_poly.pdbx_seq_one_letter_code
_entity_poly.pdbx_strand_id
1 'polypeptide(L)' 'AIPIQHTLIRDVSAIRVYLPDDLRTKEARQSVLKSVQEIKRRHPLGLPLLDPIKDMDIKS' A
#
# COMPACT_ATOMS: atom_id res chain seq x y z
N ALA A 1 -11.59 1.36 8.94
CA ALA A 1 -11.17 1.56 7.55
C ALA A 1 -12.09 2.61 6.92
N ILE A 2 -11.64 3.31 5.88
CA ILE A 2 -12.48 4.24 5.12
C ILE A 2 -12.73 3.57 3.76
N PRO A 3 -13.98 3.28 3.36
CA PRO A 3 -14.27 2.73 2.05
C PRO A 3 -14.01 3.81 0.98
N ILE A 4 -13.41 3.42 -0.13
CA ILE A 4 -13.10 4.31 -1.27
C ILE A 4 -13.50 3.65 -2.59
N GLN A 5 -13.79 4.46 -3.61
CA GLN A 5 -14.03 3.99 -4.97
C GLN A 5 -12.70 3.63 -5.64
N HIS A 6 -12.68 2.53 -6.40
CA HIS A 6 -11.46 2.06 -7.08
C HIS A 6 -10.93 3.08 -8.10
N THR A 7 -11.80 3.90 -8.67
CA THR A 7 -11.44 5.00 -9.59
C THR A 7 -10.56 6.08 -8.97
N LEU A 8 -10.45 6.13 -7.63
CA LEU A 8 -9.57 7.05 -6.91
C LEU A 8 -8.15 6.50 -6.72
N ILE A 9 -7.90 5.25 -7.08
CA ILE A 9 -6.57 4.62 -7.00
C ILE A 9 -5.80 4.99 -8.26
N ARG A 10 -4.66 5.69 -8.10
CA ARG A 10 -3.81 6.13 -9.22
C ARG A 10 -2.72 5.11 -9.57
N ASP A 11 -1.98 4.64 -8.56
CA ASP A 11 -0.92 3.63 -8.73
C ASP A 11 -1.03 2.56 -7.62
N VAL A 12 -0.44 1.40 -7.87
CA VAL A 12 -0.29 0.33 -6.88
C VAL A 12 1.19 -0.01 -6.72
N SER A 13 1.66 -0.02 -5.47
CA SER A 13 3.04 -0.38 -5.14
C SER A 13 3.24 -1.90 -5.19
N ALA A 14 4.43 -2.34 -5.59
CA ALA A 14 4.84 -3.75 -5.50
C ALA A 14 5.10 -4.21 -4.06
N ILE A 15 5.22 -3.27 -3.11
CA ILE A 15 5.45 -3.56 -1.68
C ILE A 15 4.13 -3.84 -0.96
N ARG A 16 4.09 -4.94 -0.20
CA ARG A 16 2.98 -5.28 0.69
C ARG A 16 3.37 -5.04 2.15
N VAL A 17 2.47 -4.44 2.91
CA VAL A 17 2.64 -4.23 4.36
C VAL A 17 1.87 -5.32 5.10
N TYR A 18 2.43 -5.82 6.20
CA TYR A 18 1.70 -6.72 7.10
C TYR A 18 0.48 -5.99 7.67
N LEU A 19 -0.68 -6.65 7.60
CA LEU A 19 -1.94 -6.13 8.11
C LEU A 19 -2.41 -7.04 9.26
N PRO A 20 -2.66 -6.49 10.46
CA PRO A 20 -3.30 -7.22 11.54
C PRO A 20 -4.71 -7.70 11.16
N ASP A 21 -5.15 -8.82 11.74
CA ASP A 21 -6.48 -9.39 11.49
C ASP A 21 -7.63 -8.47 11.96
N ASP A 22 -7.38 -7.61 12.97
CA ASP A 22 -8.34 -6.61 13.45
C ASP A 22 -7.73 -5.19 13.49
N LEU A 23 -8.33 -4.28 12.74
CA LEU A 23 -7.93 -2.86 12.62
C LEU A 23 -8.83 -1.89 13.39
N ARG A 24 -9.78 -2.39 14.19
CA ARG A 24 -10.73 -1.55 14.92
C ARG A 24 -10.10 -0.85 16.12
N THR A 25 -9.04 -1.42 16.69
CA THR A 25 -8.29 -0.79 17.78
C THR A 25 -7.37 0.32 17.27
N LYS A 26 -7.06 1.30 18.12
CA LYS A 26 -6.17 2.42 17.77
C LYS A 26 -4.74 1.92 17.59
N GLU A 27 -4.34 0.97 18.41
CA GLU A 27 -3.01 0.38 18.49
C GLU A 27 -2.67 -0.37 17.21
N ALA A 28 -3.62 -1.18 16.68
CA ALA A 28 -3.45 -1.88 15.42
C ALA A 28 -3.27 -0.90 14.25
N ARG A 29 -4.09 0.16 14.16
CA ARG A 29 -3.93 1.20 13.15
C ARG A 29 -2.59 1.94 13.27
N GLN A 30 -2.16 2.23 14.50
CA GLN A 30 -0.90 2.92 14.76
C GLN A 30 0.30 2.06 14.37
N SER A 31 0.24 0.75 14.56
CA SER A 31 1.27 -0.19 14.11
C SER A 31 1.43 -0.17 12.59
N VAL A 32 0.32 -0.27 11.86
CA VAL A 32 0.33 -0.18 10.38
C VAL A 32 0.89 1.17 9.91
N LEU A 33 0.49 2.27 10.55
CA LEU A 33 1.00 3.61 10.22
C LEU A 33 2.52 3.71 10.37
N LYS A 34 3.09 3.16 11.45
CA LYS A 34 4.55 3.13 11.65
C LYS A 34 5.26 2.36 10.54
N SER A 35 4.72 1.20 10.16
CA SER A 35 5.26 0.40 9.05
C SER A 35 5.25 1.17 7.72
N VAL A 36 4.14 1.87 7.42
CA VAL A 36 4.03 2.70 6.21
C VAL A 36 5.03 3.87 6.24
N GLN A 37 5.19 4.54 7.38
CA GLN A 37 6.15 5.64 7.55
C GLN A 37 7.59 5.16 7.33
N GLU A 38 7.94 4.02 7.89
CA GLU A 38 9.28 3.44 7.73
C GLU A 38 9.57 3.02 6.29
N ILE A 39 8.57 2.50 5.58
CA ILE A 39 8.68 2.23 4.15
C ILE A 39 8.92 3.53 3.38
N LYS A 40 8.13 4.58 3.63
CA LYS A 40 8.32 5.88 2.97
C LYS A 40 9.71 6.48 3.26
N ARG A 41 10.20 6.36 4.49
CA ARG A 41 11.54 6.82 4.90
C ARG A 41 12.67 6.10 4.16
N ARG A 42 12.52 4.79 3.95
CA ARG A 42 13.50 3.96 3.21
C ARG A 42 13.47 4.17 1.70
N HIS A 43 12.41 4.77 1.17
CA HIS A 43 12.18 4.98 -0.26
C HIS A 43 11.98 6.48 -0.58
N PRO A 44 12.99 7.35 -0.35
CA PRO A 44 12.85 8.80 -0.50
C PRO A 44 12.57 9.24 -1.94
N LEU A 45 12.97 8.42 -2.93
CA LEU A 45 12.75 8.69 -4.36
C LEU A 45 11.42 8.15 -4.88
N GLY A 46 10.62 7.48 -4.04
CA GLY A 46 9.37 6.84 -4.44
C GLY A 46 9.38 5.32 -4.24
N LEU A 47 8.17 4.75 -4.17
CA LEU A 47 7.97 3.32 -4.02
C LEU A 47 8.04 2.62 -5.37
N PRO A 48 8.55 1.38 -5.45
CA PRO A 48 8.44 0.58 -6.66
C PRO A 48 6.96 0.34 -6.97
N LEU A 49 6.56 0.63 -8.21
CA LEU A 49 5.21 0.43 -8.70
C LEU A 49 5.10 -0.91 -9.43
N LEU A 50 3.88 -1.46 -9.47
CA LEU A 50 3.57 -2.59 -10.34
C LEU A 50 3.58 -2.14 -11.81
N ASP A 51 4.24 -2.92 -12.65
CA ASP A 51 4.21 -2.77 -14.10
C ASP A 51 2.90 -3.37 -14.66
N PRO A 52 2.08 -2.59 -15.39
CA PRO A 52 0.81 -3.08 -15.92
C PRO A 52 0.93 -4.31 -16.82
N ILE A 53 2.03 -4.45 -17.55
CA ILE A 53 2.22 -5.54 -18.52
C ILE A 53 2.90 -6.73 -17.84
N LYS A 54 3.99 -6.49 -17.10
CA LYS A 54 4.83 -7.57 -16.54
C LYS A 54 4.29 -8.13 -15.23
N ASP A 55 3.71 -7.29 -14.38
CA ASP A 55 3.28 -7.69 -13.03
C ASP A 55 1.76 -7.88 -12.95
N MET A 56 0.99 -7.17 -13.79
CA MET A 56 -0.47 -7.20 -13.78
C MET A 56 -1.10 -7.95 -14.96
N ASP A 57 -0.30 -8.46 -15.90
CA ASP A 57 -0.75 -9.21 -17.09
C ASP A 57 -1.83 -8.49 -17.94
N ILE A 58 -1.81 -7.16 -17.97
CA ILE A 58 -2.71 -6.38 -18.82
C ILE A 58 -2.22 -6.49 -20.26
N LYS A 59 -3.07 -7.00 -21.15
CA LYS A 59 -2.77 -7.09 -22.57
C LYS A 59 -2.93 -5.72 -23.22
N SER A 60 -1.91 -5.34 -24.00
CA SER A 60 -1.97 -4.17 -24.88
C SER A 60 -2.97 -4.37 -26.01
#